data_AF-S4RIJ7-F1
#
_entry.id   AF-S4RIJ7-F1
#
_cell.length_a   1.000
_cell.length_b   1.000
_cell.length_c   1.000
_cell.angle_alpha   90.00
_cell.angle_beta   90.00
_cell.angle_gamma   90.00
#
_symmetry.space_group_name_H-M   'P 1'
#
loop_
_entity.id
_entity.type
_entity.pdbx_description
1 polymer ?
#
loop_
_entity_poly.entity_id
_entity_poly.type
_entity_poly.pdbx_seq_one_letter_code
_entity_poly.pdbx_strand_id
1 'polypeptide(L)'
;PTAQGSYRAAGRIRDLAAFAATSAVKVDPDKPLEGVRLAALEARKTLLVPTPRLRSGLFNRIVPPAGASKADLHRCATSQGVREFSVPLGLDAGVHVDLVVVGSVAVSERG
;
A
#
# COMPACT_ATOMS: atom_id res chain seq x y z
N PRO A 1 -7.62 -2.53 -20.73
CA PRO A 1 -6.90 -3.84 -20.68
C PRO A 1 -6.12 -4.10 -19.37
N THR A 2 -5.63 -3.07 -18.69
CA THR A 2 -4.65 -3.19 -17.57
C THR A 2 -5.22 -3.63 -16.22
N ALA A 3 -6.50 -3.34 -15.94
CA ALA A 3 -7.08 -3.53 -14.59
C ALA A 3 -7.28 -5.00 -14.19
N GLN A 4 -7.66 -5.88 -15.13
CA GLN A 4 -7.98 -7.27 -14.79
C GLN A 4 -6.74 -8.09 -14.41
N GLY A 5 -5.61 -7.81 -15.08
CA GLY A 5 -4.32 -8.40 -14.73
C GLY A 5 -3.79 -7.91 -13.39
N SER A 6 -3.97 -6.62 -13.07
CA SER A 6 -3.47 -6.03 -11.83
C SER A 6 -4.18 -6.57 -10.59
N TYR A 7 -5.51 -6.77 -10.63
CA TYR A 7 -6.22 -7.40 -9.51
C TYR A 7 -5.79 -8.86 -9.28
N ARG A 8 -5.61 -9.65 -10.34
CA ARG A 8 -5.11 -11.03 -10.23
C ARG A 8 -3.69 -11.09 -9.67
N ALA A 9 -2.81 -10.19 -10.10
CA ALA A 9 -1.45 -10.08 -9.57
C ALA A 9 -1.45 -9.65 -8.11
N ALA A 10 -2.27 -8.66 -7.75
CA ALA A 10 -2.40 -8.19 -6.38
C ALA A 10 -2.89 -9.27 -5.41
N GLY A 11 -3.77 -10.18 -5.86
CA GLY A 11 -4.21 -11.32 -5.05
C GLY A 11 -3.06 -12.22 -4.61
N ARG A 12 -2.09 -12.46 -5.50
CA ARG A 12 -0.94 -13.36 -5.25
C ARG A 12 0.03 -12.85 -4.19
N ILE A 13 -0.02 -11.57 -3.82
CA ILE A 13 0.88 -11.04 -2.78
C ILE A 13 0.65 -11.73 -1.42
N ARG A 14 -0.57 -12.19 -1.17
CA ARG A 14 -0.94 -12.86 0.09
C ARG A 14 -0.25 -14.21 0.26
N ASP A 15 0.13 -14.84 -0.86
CA ASP A 15 0.77 -16.15 -0.88
C ASP A 15 2.29 -16.05 -0.67
N LEU A 16 2.86 -14.84 -0.69
CA LEU A 16 4.29 -14.63 -0.51
C LEU A 16 4.67 -14.70 0.97
N ALA A 17 5.61 -15.58 1.32
CA ALA A 17 6.18 -15.68 2.67
C ALA A 17 6.74 -14.32 3.17
N ALA A 18 7.37 -13.55 2.28
CA ALA A 18 7.85 -12.20 2.59
C ALA A 18 6.70 -11.28 3.02
N PHE A 19 5.56 -11.31 2.34
CA PHE A 19 4.40 -10.53 2.75
C PHE A 19 3.82 -11.02 4.09
N ALA A 20 3.75 -12.33 4.30
CA ALA A 20 3.26 -12.89 5.56
C ALA A 20 4.10 -12.40 6.76
N ALA A 21 5.43 -12.39 6.64
CA ALA A 21 6.37 -12.06 7.70
C ALA A 21 6.51 -10.57 8.04
N THR A 22 5.95 -9.66 7.22
CA THR A 22 6.16 -8.21 7.37
C THR A 22 5.07 -7.54 8.20
N SER A 23 5.40 -6.49 8.94
CA SER A 23 4.46 -5.71 9.74
C SER A 23 4.09 -4.39 9.06
N ALA A 24 5.04 -3.82 8.30
CA ALA A 24 4.89 -2.58 7.55
C ALA A 24 5.25 -2.78 6.07
N VAL A 25 4.38 -2.31 5.19
CA VAL A 25 4.57 -2.38 3.73
C VAL A 25 4.38 -1.01 3.10
N LYS A 26 5.30 -0.65 2.21
CA LYS A 26 5.17 0.51 1.34
C LYS A 26 4.56 0.11 0.00
N VAL A 27 3.55 0.83 -0.45
CA VAL A 27 2.90 0.63 -1.75
C VAL A 27 2.60 1.98 -2.39
N ASP A 28 2.86 2.12 -3.69
CA ASP A 28 2.58 3.38 -4.42
C ASP A 28 1.07 3.66 -4.60
N PRO A 29 0.67 4.95 -4.76
CA PRO A 29 -0.74 5.34 -4.82
C PRO A 29 -1.44 5.02 -6.15
N ASP A 30 -0.74 4.45 -7.13
CA ASP A 30 -1.25 4.16 -8.47
C ASP A 30 -2.40 3.15 -8.47
N LYS A 31 -3.36 3.34 -9.38
CA LYS A 31 -4.56 2.51 -9.48
C LYS A 31 -4.28 1.00 -9.64
N PRO A 32 -3.29 0.54 -10.44
CA PRO A 32 -2.98 -0.88 -10.55
C PRO A 32 -2.57 -1.54 -9.22
N LEU A 33 -2.06 -0.77 -8.25
CA LEU A 33 -1.60 -1.26 -6.95
C LEU A 33 -2.68 -1.20 -5.86
N GLU A 34 -3.89 -0.74 -6.17
CA GLU A 34 -5.01 -0.68 -5.22
C GLU A 34 -5.28 -2.04 -4.56
N GLY A 35 -5.24 -3.13 -5.32
CA GLY A 35 -5.46 -4.48 -4.76
C GLY A 35 -4.39 -4.87 -3.74
N VAL A 36 -3.16 -4.41 -3.90
CA VAL A 36 -2.06 -4.67 -2.95
C VAL A 36 -2.26 -3.85 -1.68
N ARG A 37 -2.63 -2.56 -1.82
CA ARG A 37 -2.99 -1.69 -0.69
C ARG A 37 -4.13 -2.31 0.11
N LEU A 38 -5.17 -2.80 -0.56
CA LEU A 38 -6.28 -3.50 0.09
C LEU A 38 -5.80 -4.75 0.83
N ALA A 39 -4.97 -5.59 0.20
CA ALA A 39 -4.45 -6.79 0.84
C ALA A 39 -3.64 -6.47 2.11
N ALA A 40 -2.85 -5.39 2.10
CA ALA A 40 -2.13 -4.92 3.29
C ALA A 40 -3.08 -4.50 4.42
N LEU A 41 -4.13 -3.74 4.09
CA LEU A 41 -5.13 -3.27 5.05
C LEU A 41 -5.96 -4.42 5.64
N GLU A 42 -6.40 -5.37 4.81
CA GLU A 42 -7.12 -6.57 5.26
C GLU A 42 -6.25 -7.45 6.17
N ALA A 43 -4.94 -7.54 5.87
CA ALA A 43 -3.97 -8.23 6.71
C ALA A 43 -3.55 -7.44 7.97
N ARG A 44 -4.18 -6.29 8.24
CA ARG A 44 -3.90 -5.40 9.39
C ARG A 44 -2.44 -4.96 9.49
N LYS A 45 -1.75 -4.85 8.35
CA LYS A 45 -0.38 -4.34 8.27
C LYS A 45 -0.39 -2.82 8.27
N THR A 46 0.72 -2.21 8.71
CA THR A 46 0.95 -0.78 8.52
C THR A 46 1.16 -0.52 7.03
N LEU A 47 0.24 0.20 6.40
CA LEU A 47 0.35 0.60 5.00
C LEU A 47 0.94 2.01 4.90
N LEU A 48 2.09 2.09 4.26
CA LEU A 48 2.80 3.34 3.97
C LEU A 48 2.65 3.65 2.48
N VAL A 49 2.32 4.90 2.17
CA VAL A 49 2.20 5.37 0.78
C VAL A 49 3.08 6.59 0.60
N PRO A 50 3.98 6.63 -0.41
CA PRO A 50 4.84 7.79 -0.61
C PRO A 50 4.05 9.05 -0.89
N THR A 51 4.53 10.17 -0.35
CA THR A 51 4.01 11.50 -0.70
C THR A 51 4.80 12.08 -1.86
N PRO A 52 4.12 12.68 -2.86
CA PRO A 52 4.81 13.47 -3.86
C PRO A 52 5.49 14.66 -3.18
N ARG A 53 6.80 14.83 -3.44
CA ARG A 53 7.64 15.93 -2.94
C ARG A 53 7.95 15.83 -1.43
N LEU A 54 9.17 16.22 -1.05
CA LEU A 54 9.72 16.01 0.31
C LEU A 54 9.28 17.05 1.36
N ARG A 55 8.14 17.73 1.18
CA ARG A 55 7.80 18.91 2.03
C ARG A 55 7.24 18.56 3.41
N SER A 56 6.64 17.38 3.57
CA SER A 56 5.90 16.99 4.78
C SER A 56 6.30 15.61 5.32
N GLY A 57 7.35 15.00 4.76
CA GLY A 57 7.73 13.61 5.02
C GLY A 57 7.95 12.79 3.75
N LEU A 58 8.34 11.53 3.94
CA LEU A 58 8.51 10.56 2.85
C LEU A 58 7.23 9.74 2.58
N PHE A 59 6.43 9.53 3.62
CA PHE A 59 5.27 8.64 3.58
C PHE A 59 4.08 9.23 4.32
N ASN A 60 2.89 8.87 3.85
CA ASN A 60 1.69 8.87 4.63
C ASN A 60 1.41 7.46 5.15
N ARG A 61 0.98 7.35 6.41
CA ARG A 61 0.41 6.11 6.96
C ARG A 61 -1.09 6.13 6.76
N ILE A 62 -1.64 5.05 6.19
CA ILE A 62 -3.09 4.89 6.06
C ILE A 62 -3.67 4.51 7.43
N VAL A 63 -4.74 5.20 7.82
CA VAL A 63 -5.45 5.01 9.08
C VAL A 63 -6.93 4.78 8.77
N PRO A 64 -7.36 3.52 8.60
CA PRO A 64 -8.77 3.20 8.45
C PRO A 64 -9.58 3.67 9.67
N PRO A 65 -10.87 4.00 9.49
CA PRO A 65 -11.75 4.31 10.62
C PRO A 65 -11.77 3.22 11.69
N ALA A 66 -12.00 3.60 12.94
CA ALA A 66 -12.20 2.64 14.02
C ALA A 66 -13.38 1.72 13.68
N GLY A 67 -13.18 0.40 13.81
CA GLY A 67 -14.21 -0.58 13.43
C GLY A 67 -14.44 -0.72 11.92
N ALA A 68 -13.51 -0.25 11.08
CA ALA A 68 -13.62 -0.31 9.62
C ALA A 68 -14.10 -1.68 9.11
N SER A 69 -15.20 -1.63 8.36
CA SER A 69 -15.72 -2.76 7.60
C SER A 69 -14.82 -3.07 6.41
N LYS A 70 -15.08 -4.21 5.75
CA LYS A 70 -14.39 -4.54 4.49
C LYS A 70 -14.57 -3.43 3.44
N ALA A 71 -15.76 -2.85 3.33
CA ALA A 71 -16.04 -1.76 2.40
C ALA A 71 -15.22 -0.49 2.72
N ASP A 72 -14.99 -0.20 4.00
CA ASP A 72 -14.14 0.91 4.43
C ASP A 72 -12.68 0.68 4.05
N LEU A 73 -12.18 -0.55 4.21
CA LEU A 73 -10.82 -0.90 3.79
C LEU A 73 -10.65 -0.78 2.27
N HIS A 74 -11.66 -1.19 1.49
CA HIS A 74 -11.71 -0.95 0.05
C HIS A 74 -11.60 0.54 -0.26
N ARG A 75 -12.40 1.38 0.41
CA ARG A 75 -12.34 2.83 0.22
C ARG A 75 -10.94 3.39 0.55
N CYS A 76 -10.36 3.00 1.69
CA CYS A 76 -9.03 3.43 2.12
C CYS A 76 -7.92 3.05 1.13
N ALA A 77 -8.06 1.91 0.43
CA ALA A 77 -7.09 1.45 -0.55
C ALA A 77 -7.10 2.25 -1.86
N THR A 78 -8.18 2.96 -2.18
CA THR A 78 -8.28 3.77 -3.41
C THR A 78 -7.33 4.98 -3.38
N SER A 79 -7.00 5.56 -4.53
CA SER A 79 -6.19 6.79 -4.59
C SER A 79 -6.83 7.98 -3.88
N GLN A 80 -8.16 8.07 -3.87
CA GLN A 80 -8.89 9.07 -3.09
C GLN A 80 -8.81 8.76 -1.59
N GLY A 81 -9.02 7.50 -1.21
CA GLY A 81 -8.93 7.06 0.18
C GLY A 81 -7.56 7.28 0.79
N VAL A 82 -6.48 7.09 0.02
CA VAL A 82 -5.12 7.45 0.47
C VAL A 82 -5.03 8.92 0.87
N ARG A 83 -5.74 9.84 0.19
CA ARG A 83 -5.73 11.27 0.56
C ARG A 83 -6.60 11.55 1.78
N GLU A 84 -7.74 10.88 1.89
CA GLU A 84 -8.74 11.12 2.94
C GLU A 84 -8.41 10.45 4.28
N PHE A 85 -7.82 9.25 4.24
CA PHE A 85 -7.63 8.38 5.40
C PHE A 85 -6.14 8.19 5.71
N SER A 86 -5.34 9.24 5.58
CA SER A 86 -3.91 9.13 5.88
C SER A 86 -3.37 10.28 6.69
N VAL A 87 -2.32 9.96 7.44
CA VAL A 87 -1.57 10.92 8.26
C VAL A 87 -0.13 10.99 7.76
N PRO A 88 0.43 12.19 7.57
CA PRO A 88 1.82 12.33 7.18
C PRO A 88 2.75 11.84 8.30
N LEU A 89 3.84 11.18 7.92
CA LEU A 89 4.90 10.80 8.85
C LEU A 89 6.06 11.79 8.72
N GLY A 90 6.46 12.36 9.84
CA GLY A 90 7.66 13.20 9.93
C GLY A 90 8.93 12.44 9.52
N LEU A 91 9.96 13.18 9.12
CA LEU A 91 11.26 12.58 8.74
C LEU A 91 11.95 11.88 9.92
N ASP A 92 11.60 12.29 11.14
CA ASP A 92 12.05 11.77 12.43
C ASP A 92 11.21 10.58 12.95
N ALA A 93 10.18 10.15 12.22
CA ALA A 93 9.26 9.11 12.66
C ALA A 93 9.89 7.70 12.82
N GLY A 94 11.17 7.50 12.45
CA GLY A 94 11.91 6.27 12.68
C GLY A 94 11.28 5.03 12.05
N VAL A 95 10.63 5.19 10.89
CA VAL A 95 9.82 4.14 10.27
C VAL A 95 10.71 3.06 9.65
N HIS A 96 10.50 1.81 10.06
CA HIS A 96 11.06 0.64 9.40
C HIS A 96 10.08 0.11 8.34
N VAL A 97 10.55 -0.09 7.11
CA VAL A 97 9.76 -0.64 6.02
C VAL A 97 10.26 -2.05 5.73
N ASP A 98 9.45 -3.05 6.05
CA ASP A 98 9.85 -4.46 5.93
C ASP A 98 9.70 -4.97 4.47
N LEU A 99 8.76 -4.38 3.71
CA LEU A 99 8.50 -4.73 2.31
C LEU A 99 8.16 -3.49 1.48
N VAL A 100 8.75 -3.40 0.29
CA VAL A 100 8.47 -2.36 -0.68
C VAL A 100 7.85 -2.98 -1.93
N VAL A 101 6.64 -2.53 -2.27
CA VAL A 101 5.98 -2.88 -3.53
C VAL A 101 6.02 -1.67 -4.46
N VAL A 102 6.51 -1.90 -5.68
CA VAL A 102 6.66 -0.87 -6.71
C VAL A 102 5.96 -1.33 -7.98
N GLY A 103 5.25 -0.43 -8.64
CA GLY A 103 4.71 -0.68 -9.97
C GLY A 103 5.79 -0.51 -11.03
N SER A 104 5.83 -1.37 -12.05
CA SER A 104 6.68 -1.19 -13.22
C SER A 104 5.89 -1.38 -14.51
N VAL A 105 6.37 -0.77 -15.60
CA VAL A 105 5.84 -0.97 -16.95
C VAL A 105 6.35 -2.29 -17.54
N ALA A 106 7.62 -2.61 -17.26
CA ALA A 106 8.28 -3.83 -17.70
C ALA A 106 9.28 -4.29 -16.64
N VAL A 107 9.50 -5.59 -16.54
CA VAL A 107 10.44 -6.22 -15.61
C VAL A 107 11.06 -7.42 -16.31
N SER A 108 12.32 -7.70 -16.03
CA SER A 108 12.99 -8.91 -16.54
C SER A 108 12.86 -10.06 -15.53
N GLU A 109 13.21 -11.28 -15.91
CA GLU A 109 13.26 -12.40 -14.95
C GLU A 109 14.30 -12.19 -13.83
N ARG A 110 15.24 -11.25 -14.01
CA ARG A 110 16.26 -10.89 -13.02
C ARG A 110 15.86 -9.71 -12.13
N GLY A 111 14.66 -9.15 -12.33
CA GLY A 111 14.27 -7.84 -11.83
C GLY A 111 14.65 -6.77 -12.83
#